data_AF-Q6MHK0-F1
#
_entry.id   AF-Q6MHK0-F1
#
_cell.length_a   1.000
_cell.length_b   1.000
_cell.length_c   1.000
_cell.angle_alpha   90.00
_cell.angle_beta   90.00
_cell.angle_gamma   90.00
#
_symmetry.space_group_name_H-M   'P 1'
#
loop_
_entity.id
_entity.type
_entity.pdbx_description
1 polymer ?
#
loop_
_entity_poly.entity_id
_entity_poly.type
_entity_poly.pdbx_seq_one_letter_code
_entity_poly.pdbx_strand_id
1 'polypeptide(L)'
;MGDDSSRSIVKSLKNEWSLFLEAFQGEDADETKPSQDAFATGQLEVLDLEQIREMTKALVEDRKKLNQKLESLSKEIDLNSAKLESLRLVGGEEDETMVRINELHDLGQSMAQALQKLDKQLRSIREQEDKLNEELLTS
;
A
#
# COMPACT_ATOMS: atom_id res chain seq x y z
N MET A 1 29.05 -1.70 18.12
CA MET A 1 28.13 -0.54 17.99
C MET A 1 27.77 -0.43 16.52
N GLY A 2 26.62 -0.98 16.11
CA GLY A 2 26.21 -1.07 14.70
C GLY A 2 24.76 -1.51 14.47
N ASP A 3 24.09 -2.10 15.47
CA ASP A 3 22.75 -2.69 15.31
C ASP A 3 21.55 -1.74 15.41
N ASP A 4 21.73 -0.51 15.90
CA ASP A 4 20.59 0.42 16.07
C ASP A 4 20.05 0.96 14.74
N SER A 5 20.91 1.08 13.72
CA SER A 5 20.53 1.66 12.44
C SER A 5 19.54 0.77 11.66
N SER A 6 19.75 -0.54 11.69
CA SER A 6 18.86 -1.50 10.99
C SER A 6 17.52 -1.68 11.70
N ARG A 7 17.51 -1.68 13.05
CA ARG A 7 16.25 -1.67 13.83
C ARG A 7 15.43 -0.40 13.58
N SER A 8 16.10 0.73 13.36
CA SER A 8 15.47 2.01 13.03
C SER A 8 14.75 1.98 11.68
N ILE A 9 15.29 1.30 10.65
CA ILE A 9 14.75 1.36 9.28
C ILE A 9 13.41 0.63 9.14
N VAL A 10 13.24 -0.60 9.62
CA VAL A 10 11.89 -1.23 9.55
C VAL A 10 10.93 -0.61 10.53
N LYS A 11 11.39 -0.07 11.66
CA LYS A 11 10.49 0.72 12.50
C LYS A 11 10.02 1.98 11.75
N SER A 12 10.90 2.65 11.01
CA SER A 12 10.51 3.79 10.18
C SER A 12 9.63 3.35 9.02
N LEU A 13 9.94 2.25 8.32
CA LEU A 13 9.13 1.70 7.23
C LEU A 13 7.74 1.25 7.73
N LYS A 14 7.65 0.55 8.86
CA LYS A 14 6.39 0.16 9.50
C LYS A 14 5.60 1.39 9.95
N ASN A 15 6.24 2.43 10.50
CA ASN A 15 5.57 3.67 10.88
C ASN A 15 5.07 4.46 9.67
N GLU A 16 5.93 4.69 8.67
CA GLU A 16 5.56 5.35 7.41
C GLU A 16 4.51 4.55 6.62
N TRP A 17 4.48 3.23 6.80
CA TRP A 17 3.45 2.36 6.27
C TRP A 17 2.13 2.49 7.03
N SER A 18 2.18 2.51 8.37
CA SER A 18 1.00 2.70 9.21
C SER A 18 0.36 4.05 8.93
N LEU A 19 1.15 5.12 8.82
CA LEU A 19 0.68 6.46 8.45
C LEU A 19 0.09 6.50 7.03
N PHE A 20 0.68 5.76 6.09
CA PHE A 20 0.13 5.65 4.73
C PHE A 20 -1.21 4.89 4.73
N LEU A 21 -1.31 3.80 5.48
CA LEU A 21 -2.55 3.04 5.62
C LEU A 21 -3.63 3.83 6.35
N GLU A 22 -3.29 4.61 7.36
CA GLU A 22 -4.24 5.51 8.05
C GLU A 22 -4.76 6.59 7.10
N ALA A 23 -3.90 7.17 6.26
CA ALA A 23 -4.32 8.12 5.23
C ALA A 23 -5.19 7.45 4.15
N PHE A 24 -4.93 6.18 3.84
CA PHE A 24 -5.70 5.40 2.86
C PHE A 24 -7.03 4.87 3.43
N GLN A 25 -7.09 4.58 4.73
CA GLN A 25 -8.29 4.13 5.46
C GLN A 25 -9.07 5.31 6.08
N GLY A 26 -8.63 6.55 5.85
CA GLY A 26 -9.27 7.77 6.35
C GLY A 26 -10.71 8.00 5.84
N GLU A 27 -11.21 7.18 4.92
CA GLU A 27 -12.62 7.16 4.51
C GLU A 27 -13.38 5.87 4.91
N ASP A 28 -12.69 4.84 5.42
CA ASP A 28 -13.28 3.52 5.75
C ASP A 28 -13.05 3.06 7.21
N ALA A 29 -12.46 3.90 8.08
CA ALA A 29 -12.18 3.56 9.48
C ALA A 29 -13.42 3.63 10.41
N ASP A 30 -14.60 3.25 9.92
CA ASP A 30 -15.83 3.13 10.72
C ASP A 30 -16.54 1.78 10.45
N GLU A 31 -15.77 0.67 10.41
CA GLU A 31 -16.27 -0.72 10.33
C GLU A 31 -17.09 -1.18 11.56
N THR A 32 -17.59 -0.28 12.42
CA THR A 32 -18.48 -0.63 13.54
C THR A 32 -19.81 0.14 13.59
N LYS A 33 -20.10 1.00 12.61
CA LYS A 33 -21.48 1.39 12.35
C LYS A 33 -22.00 0.51 11.22
N PRO A 34 -23.26 0.05 11.26
CA PRO A 34 -23.85 -0.56 10.07
C PRO A 34 -23.64 0.48 8.97
N SER A 35 -22.85 0.12 7.95
CA SER A 35 -22.70 0.95 6.78
C SER A 35 -24.13 1.24 6.33
N GLN A 36 -24.56 2.49 6.55
CA GLN A 36 -25.59 3.03 5.70
C GLN A 36 -24.91 3.05 4.35
N ASP A 37 -25.14 1.96 3.65
CA ASP A 37 -24.74 1.70 2.30
C ASP A 37 -25.11 2.96 1.52
N ALA A 38 -24.13 3.86 1.30
CA ALA A 38 -24.32 5.08 0.54
C ALA A 38 -24.73 4.74 -0.91
N PHE A 39 -24.52 3.48 -1.30
CA PHE A 39 -25.05 2.86 -2.51
C PHE A 39 -26.54 2.48 -2.43
N ALA A 40 -27.11 2.24 -1.24
CA ALA A 40 -28.52 1.90 -1.05
C ALA A 40 -29.44 3.13 -0.89
N THR A 41 -28.89 4.28 -0.52
CA THR A 41 -29.67 5.52 -0.28
C THR A 41 -29.88 6.39 -1.52
N GLY A 42 -29.34 6.01 -2.69
CA GLY A 42 -29.59 6.74 -3.94
C GLY A 42 -29.10 8.20 -3.93
N GLN A 43 -28.13 8.51 -3.05
CA GLN A 43 -27.49 9.82 -2.92
C GLN A 43 -26.01 9.75 -3.32
N LEU A 44 -25.65 8.95 -4.33
CA LEU A 44 -24.47 9.28 -5.10
C LEU A 44 -24.82 10.55 -5.89
N GLU A 45 -24.42 11.70 -5.35
CA GLU A 45 -24.04 12.80 -6.23
C GLU A 45 -23.07 12.19 -7.23
N VAL A 46 -23.48 12.17 -8.49
CA VAL A 46 -22.64 11.74 -9.61
C VAL A 46 -21.34 12.52 -9.46
N LEU A 47 -20.23 11.82 -9.15
CA LEU A 47 -18.93 12.47 -9.04
C LEU A 47 -18.69 13.25 -10.33
N ASP A 48 -18.37 14.53 -10.19
CA ASP A 48 -18.03 15.35 -11.35
C ASP A 48 -16.75 14.79 -12.00
N LEU A 49 -16.62 14.97 -13.30
CA LEU A 49 -15.49 14.49 -14.10
C LEU A 49 -14.17 15.05 -13.55
N GLU A 50 -14.19 16.26 -12.99
CA GLU A 50 -13.06 16.86 -12.29
C GLU A 50 -12.68 16.08 -11.01
N GLN A 51 -13.66 15.66 -10.21
CA GLN A 51 -13.43 14.85 -9.00
C GLN A 51 -12.87 13.46 -9.35
N ILE A 52 -13.38 12.82 -10.40
CA ILE A 52 -12.87 11.53 -10.92
C ILE A 52 -11.40 11.64 -11.35
N ARG A 53 -11.04 12.74 -12.02
CA ARG A 53 -9.66 13.00 -12.44
C ARG A 53 -8.74 13.24 -11.24
N GLU A 54 -9.18 13.99 -10.25
CA GLU A 54 -8.42 14.23 -9.01
C GLU A 54 -8.19 12.92 -8.24
N MET A 55 -9.23 12.10 -8.06
CA MET A 55 -9.11 10.79 -7.42
C MET A 55 -8.19 9.85 -8.20
N THR A 56 -8.30 9.82 -9.53
CA THR A 56 -7.41 9.01 -10.37
C THR A 56 -5.96 9.44 -10.21
N LYS A 57 -5.69 10.75 -10.18
CA LYS A 57 -4.34 11.29 -9.99
C LYS A 57 -3.79 10.90 -8.61
N ALA A 58 -4.59 11.06 -7.55
CA ALA A 58 -4.20 10.68 -6.19
C ALA A 58 -3.86 9.19 -6.09
N LEU A 59 -4.73 8.31 -6.61
CA LEU A 59 -4.49 6.86 -6.62
C LEU A 59 -3.25 6.48 -7.44
N VAL A 60 -3.00 7.14 -8.58
CA VAL A 60 -1.78 6.90 -9.38
C VAL A 60 -0.52 7.31 -8.62
N GLU A 61 -0.55 8.43 -7.90
CA GLU A 61 0.55 8.85 -7.04
C GLU A 61 0.79 7.86 -5.89
N ASP A 62 -0.28 7.36 -5.27
CA ASP A 62 -0.18 6.38 -4.20
C ASP A 62 0.32 5.02 -4.68
N ARG A 63 -0.08 4.60 -5.89
CA ARG A 63 0.49 3.42 -6.57
C ARG A 63 1.99 3.57 -6.77
N LYS A 64 2.43 4.75 -7.19
CA LYS A 64 3.85 5.05 -7.41
C LYS A 64 4.64 4.99 -6.08
N LYS A 65 4.12 5.62 -5.02
CA LYS A 65 4.72 5.57 -3.68
C LYS A 65 4.80 4.13 -3.17
N LEU A 66 3.74 3.33 -3.35
CA LEU A 66 3.70 1.94 -2.94
C LEU A 66 4.74 1.08 -3.67
N ASN A 67 4.88 1.26 -4.98
CA ASN A 67 5.91 0.58 -5.77
C ASN A 67 7.33 0.97 -5.32
N GLN A 68 7.58 2.25 -5.00
CA GLN A 68 8.87 2.68 -4.45
C GLN A 68 9.17 2.02 -3.10
N LYS A 69 8.16 1.92 -2.22
CA LYS A 69 8.30 1.22 -0.94
C LYS A 69 8.58 -0.27 -1.11
N LEU A 70 7.91 -0.94 -2.05
CA LEU A 70 8.16 -2.34 -2.40
C LEU A 70 9.59 -2.56 -2.94
N GLU A 71 10.10 -1.65 -3.75
CA GLU A 71 11.48 -1.72 -4.25
C GLU A 71 12.50 -1.59 -3.11
N SER A 72 12.29 -0.65 -2.18
CA SER A 72 13.14 -0.51 -0.99
C SER A 72 13.10 -1.75 -0.11
N LEU A 73 11.90 -2.32 0.11
CA LEU A 73 11.73 -3.55 0.87
C LEU A 73 12.48 -4.73 0.22
N SER A 74 12.37 -4.89 -1.09
CA SER A 74 13.08 -5.94 -1.84
C SER A 74 14.59 -5.84 -1.63
N LYS A 75 15.16 -4.64 -1.73
CA LYS A 75 16.59 -4.41 -1.47
C LYS A 75 16.98 -4.75 -0.03
N GLU A 76 16.12 -4.46 0.93
CA GLU A 76 16.39 -4.80 2.34
C GLU A 76 16.34 -6.32 2.59
N ILE A 77 15.45 -7.05 1.92
CA ILE A 77 15.41 -8.52 1.95
C ILE A 77 16.70 -9.10 1.35
N ASP A 78 17.14 -8.59 0.21
CA ASP A 78 18.38 -9.06 -0.45
C ASP A 78 19.60 -8.85 0.45
N LEU A 79 19.70 -7.67 1.10
CA LEU A 79 20.78 -7.37 2.04
C LEU A 79 20.77 -8.28 3.26
N ASN A 80 19.60 -8.52 3.86
CA ASN A 80 19.49 -9.41 5.02
C ASN A 80 19.74 -10.87 4.63
N SER A 81 19.35 -11.28 3.42
CA SER A 81 19.63 -12.62 2.90
C SER A 81 21.13 -12.84 2.69
N ALA A 82 21.84 -11.86 2.11
CA ALA A 82 23.29 -11.90 1.99
C ALA A 82 23.99 -11.89 3.36
N LYS A 83 23.48 -11.12 4.33
CA LYS A 83 23.97 -11.13 5.71
C LYS A 83 23.81 -12.52 6.34
N LEU A 84 22.64 -13.15 6.18
CA LEU A 84 22.36 -14.48 6.70
C LEU A 84 23.32 -15.53 6.12
N GLU A 85 23.56 -15.47 4.81
CA GLU A 85 24.53 -16.36 4.14
C GLU A 85 25.96 -16.15 4.68
N SER A 86 26.39 -14.90 4.87
CA SER A 86 27.68 -14.61 5.47
C SER A 86 27.79 -15.11 6.92
N LEU A 87 26.74 -15.00 7.72
CA LEU A 87 26.71 -15.51 9.10
C LEU A 87 26.84 -17.03 9.12
N ARG A 88 26.13 -17.74 8.23
CA ARG A 88 26.25 -19.19 8.04
C ARG A 88 27.67 -19.64 7.77
N LEU A 89 28.36 -18.93 6.88
CA LEU A 89 29.72 -19.28 6.47
C LEU A 89 30.75 -19.12 7.60
N VAL A 90 30.55 -18.14 8.48
CA VAL A 90 31.46 -17.82 9.58
C VAL A 90 31.04 -18.52 10.89
N GLY A 91 29.89 -19.22 10.90
CA GLY A 91 29.32 -19.84 12.10
C GLY A 91 28.77 -18.81 13.09
N GLY A 92 28.32 -17.66 12.61
CA GLY A 92 27.69 -16.62 13.40
C GLY A 92 26.22 -16.92 13.73
N GLU A 93 25.66 -16.14 14.66
CA GLU A 93 24.27 -16.30 15.09
C GLU A 93 23.27 -15.80 14.03
N GLU A 94 22.35 -16.67 13.62
CA GLU A 94 21.43 -16.44 12.49
C GLU A 94 20.05 -15.91 12.91
N ASP A 95 19.64 -16.20 14.15
CA ASP A 95 18.24 -16.10 14.59
C ASP A 95 17.67 -14.69 14.39
N GLU A 96 18.41 -13.66 14.77
CA GLU A 96 17.96 -12.27 14.60
C GLU A 96 17.78 -11.88 13.12
N THR A 97 18.67 -12.34 12.25
CA THR A 97 18.62 -12.03 10.81
C THR A 97 17.49 -12.80 10.14
N MET A 98 17.23 -14.04 10.57
CA MET A 98 16.12 -14.85 10.07
C MET A 98 14.76 -14.28 10.49
N VAL A 99 14.60 -13.90 11.77
CA VAL A 99 13.40 -13.19 12.26
C VAL A 99 13.16 -11.93 11.42
N ARG A 100 14.23 -11.18 11.13
CA ARG A 100 14.13 -9.97 10.33
C ARG A 100 13.65 -10.21 8.90
N ILE A 101 14.18 -11.23 8.22
CA ILE A 101 13.74 -11.58 6.87
C ILE A 101 12.24 -11.92 6.86
N ASN A 102 11.76 -12.65 7.89
CA ASN A 102 10.34 -12.95 8.02
C ASN A 102 9.50 -11.69 8.21
N GLU A 103 9.90 -10.75 9.07
CA GLU A 103 9.19 -9.48 9.25
C GLU A 103 9.10 -8.66 7.95
N LEU A 104 10.17 -8.66 7.15
CA LEU A 104 10.21 -7.98 5.86
C LEU A 104 9.29 -8.66 4.84
N HIS A 105 9.25 -9.99 4.83
CA HIS A 105 8.32 -10.75 3.98
C HIS A 105 6.86 -10.47 4.34
N ASP A 106 6.50 -10.47 5.62
CA ASP A 106 5.15 -10.16 6.08
C ASP A 106 4.73 -8.74 5.66
N LEU A 107 5.64 -7.77 5.81
CA LEU A 107 5.42 -6.41 5.36
C LEU A 107 5.22 -6.36 3.84
N GLY A 108 6.03 -7.08 3.06
CA GLY A 108 5.89 -7.18 1.61
C GLY A 108 4.57 -7.78 1.16
N GLN A 109 4.09 -8.81 1.85
CA GLN A 109 2.77 -9.39 1.60
C GLN A 109 1.66 -8.38 1.86
N SER A 110 1.74 -7.61 2.96
CA SER A 110 0.76 -6.57 3.26
C SER A 110 0.73 -5.45 2.20
N MET A 111 1.91 -5.04 1.71
CA MET A 111 2.04 -4.03 0.65
C MET A 111 1.50 -4.54 -0.70
N ALA A 112 1.73 -5.80 -1.03
CA ALA A 112 1.18 -6.42 -2.24
C ALA A 112 -0.37 -6.48 -2.20
N GLN A 113 -0.95 -6.79 -1.05
CA GLN A 113 -2.41 -6.75 -0.87
C GLN A 113 -2.98 -5.34 -1.00
N ALA A 114 -2.30 -4.32 -0.44
CA ALA A 114 -2.69 -2.93 -0.61
C ALA A 114 -2.61 -2.50 -2.08
N LEU A 115 -1.59 -2.93 -2.82
CA LEU A 115 -1.45 -2.64 -4.25
C LEU A 115 -2.60 -3.24 -5.06
N GLN A 116 -3.00 -4.47 -4.73
CA GLN A 116 -4.18 -5.09 -5.35
C GLN A 116 -5.48 -4.34 -5.07
N LYS A 117 -5.66 -3.82 -3.84
CA LYS A 117 -6.84 -2.99 -3.50
C LYS A 117 -6.84 -1.69 -4.31
N LEU A 118 -5.69 -1.01 -4.38
CA LEU A 118 -5.53 0.22 -5.14
C LEU A 118 -5.79 -0.01 -6.64
N ASP A 119 -5.23 -1.08 -7.23
CA ASP A 119 -5.46 -1.41 -8.64
C ASP A 119 -6.94 -1.68 -8.94
N LYS A 120 -7.69 -2.27 -7.99
CA LYS A 120 -9.15 -2.44 -8.11
C LYS A 120 -9.89 -1.11 -8.07
N GLN A 121 -9.54 -0.20 -7.15
CA GLN A 121 -10.13 1.13 -7.07
C GLN A 121 -9.87 1.94 -8.36
N LEU A 122 -8.63 1.93 -8.86
CA LEU A 122 -8.28 2.59 -10.14
C LEU A 122 -9.11 2.05 -11.30
N ARG A 123 -9.37 0.75 -11.35
CA ARG A 123 -10.24 0.17 -12.39
C ARG A 123 -11.67 0.67 -12.25
N SER A 124 -12.23 0.66 -11.04
CA SER A 124 -13.59 1.14 -10.78
C SER A 124 -13.78 2.60 -11.18
N ILE A 125 -12.82 3.47 -10.86
CA ILE A 125 -12.90 4.90 -11.19
C ILE A 125 -12.81 5.12 -12.71
N ARG A 126 -11.95 4.38 -13.41
CA ARG A 126 -11.87 4.45 -14.88
C ARG A 126 -13.16 3.99 -15.55
N GLU A 127 -13.78 2.91 -15.05
CA GLU A 127 -15.08 2.46 -15.55
C GLU A 127 -16.18 3.51 -15.33
N GLN A 128 -16.10 4.32 -14.27
CA GLN A 128 -17.01 5.46 -14.04
C GLN A 128 -16.69 6.62 -15.00
N GLU A 129 -15.42 6.93 -15.22
CA GLU A 129 -14.98 7.96 -16.17
C GLU A 129 -15.47 7.63 -17.60
N ASP A 130 -15.31 6.38 -18.02
CA ASP A 130 -15.75 5.92 -19.35
C ASP A 130 -17.27 6.06 -19.51
N LYS A 131 -18.06 5.67 -18.51
CA LYS A 131 -19.53 5.82 -18.53
C LYS A 131 -19.96 7.28 -18.63
N LEU A 132 -19.37 8.17 -17.83
CA LEU A 132 -19.67 9.59 -17.87
C LEU A 132 -19.32 10.22 -19.23
N ASN A 133 -18.19 9.83 -19.81
CA ASN A 133 -17.81 10.29 -21.14
C ASN A 133 -18.80 9.79 -22.22
N GLU A 134 -19.26 8.54 -22.14
CA GLU A 134 -20.28 8.00 -23.05
C GLU A 134 -21.64 8.73 -22.91
N GLU A 135 -22.06 9.03 -21.69
CA GLU A 135 -23.28 9.80 -21.40
C GLU A 135 -23.19 11.25 -21.93
N LEU A 136 -22.04 11.90 -21.80
CA LEU A 136 -21.76 13.23 -22.36
C LEU A 136 -21.73 13.24 -23.89
N LEU A 137 -21.31 12.15 -24.53
CA LEU A 137 -21.26 12.01 -25.99
C LEU A 137 -22.63 11.68 -26.61
N THR A 138 -23.55 11.14 -25.82
CA THR A 138 -24.89 10.73 -26.26
C THR A 138 -26.00 11.72 -25.87
N SER A 139 -25.68 12.73 -25.06
CA SER A 139 -26.54 13.87 -24.71
C SER A 139 -26.37 15.05 -25.67
#